data_AF-A0A7C1NCC2-F1
#
_entry.id   AF-A0A7C1NCC2-F1
#
_cell.length_a   1.000
_cell.length_b   1.000
_cell.length_c   1.000
_cell.angle_alpha   90.00
_cell.angle_beta   90.00
_cell.angle_gamma   90.00
#
_symmetry.space_group_name_H-M   'P 1'
#
loop_
_entity.id
_entity.type
_entity.pdbx_description
1 polymer ?
#
loop_
_entity_poly.entity_id
_entity_poly.type
_entity_poly.pdbx_seq_one_letter_code
_entity_poly.pdbx_strand_id
1 'polypeptide(L)'
;MKQLIILAVLVVVGYFAYQHFFIAPQQNDTAEEDSSIDSGSFSINQLPPIPVNCEGQAKNLENAFYGNISGRVSFAQRNFADRKLRSCLQNDGFSDPQINGTVAEIKERVKGYWLQDSGG
;
A
#
# COMPACT_ATOMS: atom_id res chain seq x y z
N MET A 1 -36.25 5.43 -28.51
CA MET A 1 -35.98 6.06 -27.20
C MET A 1 -35.31 5.14 -26.15
N LYS A 2 -34.78 3.95 -26.48
CA LYS A 2 -34.00 3.13 -25.51
C LYS A 2 -32.47 3.28 -25.66
N GLN A 3 -31.98 3.63 -26.85
CA GLN A 3 -30.55 3.72 -27.16
C GLN A 3 -29.87 5.00 -26.60
N LEU A 4 -30.65 6.03 -26.24
CA LEU A 4 -30.11 7.29 -25.71
C LEU A 4 -29.67 7.20 -24.25
N ILE A 5 -30.26 6.28 -23.49
CA ILE A 5 -29.95 6.08 -22.06
C ILE A 5 -28.57 5.41 -21.91
N ILE A 6 -28.22 4.50 -22.81
CA ILE A 6 -26.95 3.76 -22.78
C ILE A 6 -25.76 4.71 -23.05
N LEU A 7 -25.93 5.67 -23.96
CA LEU A 7 -24.92 6.70 -24.25
C LEU A 7 -24.66 7.60 -23.03
N ALA A 8 -25.70 8.01 -22.31
CA ALA A 8 -25.52 8.85 -21.12
C ALA A 8 -24.74 8.13 -20.01
N VAL A 9 -24.97 6.83 -19.80
CA VAL A 9 -24.26 6.05 -18.78
C VAL A 9 -22.78 5.87 -19.14
N LEU A 10 -22.45 5.62 -20.42
CA LEU A 10 -21.06 5.48 -20.86
C LEU A 10 -20.26 6.78 -20.71
N VAL A 11 -20.88 7.94 -20.94
CA VAL A 11 -20.22 9.25 -20.77
C VAL A 11 -19.90 9.52 -19.30
N VAL A 12 -20.80 9.19 -18.36
CA VAL A 12 -20.57 9.43 -16.93
C VAL A 12 -19.48 8.53 -16.36
N VAL A 13 -19.47 7.25 -16.74
CA VAL A 13 -18.42 6.31 -16.30
C VAL A 13 -17.06 6.65 -16.91
N GLY A 14 -17.02 7.05 -18.18
CA GLY A 14 -15.79 7.51 -18.84
C GLY A 14 -15.22 8.79 -18.21
N TYR A 15 -16.08 9.75 -17.85
CA TYR A 15 -15.67 11.00 -17.19
C TYR A 15 -15.05 10.75 -15.81
N PHE A 16 -15.66 9.88 -15.00
CA PHE A 16 -15.12 9.53 -13.68
C PHE A 16 -13.79 8.76 -13.77
N ALA A 17 -13.63 7.87 -14.75
CA ALA A 17 -12.37 7.19 -15.01
C ALA A 17 -11.27 8.17 -15.47
N TYR A 18 -11.60 9.15 -16.31
CA TYR A 18 -10.64 10.15 -16.79
C TYR A 18 -10.12 11.07 -15.67
N GLN A 19 -11.01 11.53 -14.77
CA GLN A 19 -10.57 12.39 -13.66
C GLN A 19 -9.68 11.67 -12.64
N HIS A 20 -9.93 10.40 -12.35
CA HIS A 20 -9.14 9.65 -11.36
C HIS A 20 -7.79 9.13 -11.88
N PHE A 21 -7.62 8.98 -13.20
CA PHE A 21 -6.39 8.45 -13.78
C PHE A 21 -5.53 9.49 -14.52
N PHE A 22 -6.11 10.57 -15.07
CA PHE A 22 -5.38 11.48 -15.97
C PHE A 22 -5.16 12.90 -15.44
N ILE A 23 -5.76 13.30 -14.31
CA ILE A 23 -5.47 14.58 -13.65
C ILE A 23 -4.58 14.31 -12.43
N ALA A 24 -3.34 13.91 -12.69
CA ALA A 24 -2.26 14.17 -11.75
C ALA A 24 -1.99 15.69 -11.80
N PRO A 25 -1.81 16.39 -10.66
CA PRO A 25 -1.47 17.81 -10.68
C PRO A 25 -0.11 17.98 -11.37
N GLN A 26 -0.11 18.61 -12.55
CA GLN A 26 1.09 19.22 -13.11
C GLN A 26 1.51 20.36 -12.19
N GLN A 27 2.67 20.23 -11.56
CA GLN A 27 3.60 21.35 -11.45
C GLN A 27 4.89 20.89 -12.13
N ASN A 28 4.99 21.29 -13.40
CA ASN A 28 6.18 21.14 -14.20
C ASN A 28 7.31 21.99 -13.61
N ASP A 29 8.47 21.34 -13.53
CA ASP A 29 9.81 21.87 -13.64
C ASP A 29 9.92 23.30 -14.18
N THR A 30 10.56 24.17 -13.40
CA THR A 30 11.32 25.29 -13.96
C THR A 30 12.47 25.66 -13.01
N ALA A 31 13.65 25.78 -13.63
CA ALA A 31 14.86 26.46 -13.18
C ALA A 31 15.87 25.69 -12.30
N GLU A 32 16.95 25.32 -12.99
CA GLU A 32 18.35 25.64 -12.66
C GLU A 32 18.95 25.09 -11.34
N GLU A 33 19.92 24.20 -11.57
CA GLU A 33 21.15 24.01 -10.80
C GLU A 33 21.33 24.99 -9.63
N ASP A 34 20.97 24.54 -8.42
CA ASP A 34 21.67 25.00 -7.24
C ASP A 34 22.08 23.85 -6.35
N SER A 35 23.37 23.85 -6.14
CA SER A 35 24.17 23.09 -5.21
C SER A 35 23.50 22.85 -3.84
N SER A 36 22.94 21.67 -3.64
CA SER A 36 23.11 20.97 -2.37
C SER A 36 22.84 19.49 -2.57
N ILE A 37 23.91 18.75 -2.84
CA ILE A 37 24.02 17.40 -2.31
C ILE A 37 24.03 17.57 -0.79
N ASP A 38 22.87 17.82 -0.20
CA ASP A 38 22.67 17.48 1.18
C ASP A 38 22.70 15.96 1.18
N SER A 39 23.88 15.45 1.55
CA SER A 39 24.08 14.10 2.04
C SER A 39 23.29 14.00 3.35
N GLY A 40 21.97 14.14 3.25
CA GLY A 40 21.00 13.94 4.30
C GLY A 40 20.95 12.45 4.52
N SER A 41 21.98 11.96 5.20
CA SER A 41 21.98 10.80 6.08
C SER A 41 20.61 10.13 6.04
N PHE A 42 20.46 9.14 5.15
CA PHE A 42 19.33 8.22 5.20
C PHE A 42 19.49 7.52 6.55
N SER A 43 18.98 8.17 7.59
CA SER A 43 19.11 7.73 8.96
C SER A 43 18.55 6.33 8.92
N ILE A 44 19.42 5.37 9.20
CA ILE A 44 19.11 3.97 9.33
C ILE A 44 18.27 3.88 10.61
N ASN A 45 17.06 4.46 10.57
CA ASN A 45 16.03 4.28 11.56
C ASN A 45 15.57 2.86 11.32
N GLN A 46 16.37 1.94 11.85
CA GLN A 46 16.02 0.56 12.00
C GLN A 46 14.60 0.54 12.54
N LEU A 47 13.70 -0.05 11.74
CA LEU A 47 12.29 -0.02 12.06
C LEU A 47 12.13 -0.60 13.47
N PRO A 48 11.43 0.08 14.39
CA PRO A 48 11.22 -0.48 15.71
C PRO A 48 10.59 -1.88 15.56
N PRO A 49 11.02 -2.85 16.38
CA PRO A 49 10.47 -4.19 16.32
C PRO A 49 8.97 -4.14 16.55
N ILE A 50 8.23 -5.02 15.87
CA ILE A 50 6.78 -5.12 16.04
C ILE A 50 6.49 -5.41 17.52
N PRO A 51 5.65 -4.60 18.18
CA PRO A 51 5.27 -4.81 19.57
C PRO A 51 4.61 -6.16 19.78
N VAL A 52 4.86 -6.80 20.93
CA VAL A 52 4.36 -8.16 21.25
C VAL A 52 2.82 -8.22 21.20
N ASN A 53 2.14 -7.16 21.61
CA ASN A 53 0.68 -7.02 21.51
C ASN A 53 0.16 -6.95 20.05
N CYS A 54 1.01 -6.56 19.09
CA CYS A 54 0.68 -6.44 17.67
C CYS A 54 1.18 -7.61 16.81
N GLU A 55 2.04 -8.49 17.33
CA GLU A 55 2.55 -9.66 16.60
C GLU A 55 1.45 -10.54 16.00
N GLY A 56 0.36 -10.75 16.75
CA GLY A 56 -0.78 -11.51 16.26
C GLY A 56 -1.43 -10.88 15.02
N GLN A 57 -1.54 -9.54 14.99
CA GLN A 57 -2.06 -8.83 13.82
C GLN A 57 -1.05 -8.83 12.66
N ALA A 58 0.25 -8.78 12.97
CA ALA A 58 1.30 -8.87 11.95
C ALA A 58 1.26 -10.23 11.23
N LYS A 59 1.18 -11.33 11.99
CA LYS A 59 1.01 -12.69 11.43
C LYS A 59 -0.31 -12.83 10.65
N ASN A 60 -1.40 -12.23 11.13
CA ASN A 60 -2.67 -12.23 10.40
C ASN A 60 -2.55 -11.51 9.05
N LEU A 61 -1.86 -10.37 9.01
CA LEU A 61 -1.62 -9.63 7.78
C LEU A 61 -0.72 -10.40 6.82
N GLU A 62 0.34 -11.02 7.33
CA GLU A 62 1.25 -11.89 6.57
C GLU A 62 0.49 -13.04 5.89
N ASN A 63 -0.32 -13.76 6.66
CA ASN A 63 -1.19 -14.83 6.16
C ASN A 63 -2.22 -14.30 5.15
N ALA A 64 -2.78 -13.12 5.37
CA ALA A 64 -3.74 -12.53 4.46
C ALA A 64 -3.09 -12.07 3.15
N PHE A 65 -1.85 -11.58 3.17
CA PHE A 65 -1.07 -11.31 1.96
C PHE A 65 -0.78 -12.59 1.20
N TYR A 66 -0.26 -13.62 1.86
CA TYR A 66 0.07 -14.89 1.22
C TYR A 66 -1.19 -15.57 0.65
N GLY A 67 -2.26 -15.59 1.43
CA GLY A 67 -3.57 -16.07 1.01
C GLY A 67 -4.15 -15.29 -0.16
N ASN A 68 -3.93 -13.97 -0.22
CA ASN A 68 -4.42 -13.15 -1.33
C ASN A 68 -3.64 -13.43 -2.62
N ILE A 69 -2.32 -13.62 -2.54
CA ILE A 69 -1.48 -13.98 -3.68
C ILE A 69 -1.83 -15.39 -4.20
N SER A 70 -2.10 -16.33 -3.29
CA SER A 70 -2.50 -17.71 -3.62
C SER A 70 -4.00 -17.88 -3.96
N GLY A 71 -4.78 -16.80 -4.01
CA GLY A 71 -6.21 -16.84 -4.36
C GLY A 71 -7.14 -17.40 -3.27
N ARG A 72 -6.64 -17.62 -2.04
CA ARG A 72 -7.39 -18.16 -0.89
C ARG A 72 -8.09 -17.09 -0.05
N VAL A 73 -7.60 -15.85 -0.09
CA VAL A 73 -8.09 -14.73 0.73
C VAL A 73 -8.50 -13.57 -0.17
N SER A 74 -9.67 -12.99 0.10
CA SER A 74 -10.18 -11.84 -0.67
C SER A 74 -9.42 -10.56 -0.35
N PHE A 75 -9.45 -9.60 -1.28
CA PHE A 75 -8.89 -8.27 -1.07
C PHE A 75 -9.48 -7.58 0.17
N ALA A 76 -10.78 -7.78 0.43
CA ALA A 76 -11.46 -7.24 1.60
C ALA A 76 -10.90 -7.81 2.92
N GLN A 77 -10.66 -9.11 2.99
CA GLN A 77 -10.05 -9.76 4.16
C GLN A 77 -8.62 -9.27 4.40
N ARG A 78 -7.83 -9.12 3.33
CA ARG A 78 -6.49 -8.53 3.40
C ARG A 78 -6.50 -7.11 3.94
N ASN A 79 -7.38 -6.26 3.43
CA ASN A 79 -7.50 -4.88 3.89
C ASN A 79 -7.99 -4.78 5.35
N PHE A 80 -8.84 -5.71 5.78
CA PHE A 80 -9.26 -5.77 7.17
C PHE A 80 -8.09 -6.11 8.09
N ALA A 81 -7.26 -7.08 7.72
CA ALA A 81 -6.04 -7.41 8.46
C ALA A 81 -5.05 -6.22 8.49
N ASP A 82 -4.88 -5.52 7.36
CA ASP A 82 -4.00 -4.34 7.27
C ASP A 82 -4.46 -3.24 8.24
N ARG A 83 -5.76 -2.90 8.23
CA ARG A 83 -6.33 -1.91 9.15
C ARG A 83 -6.16 -2.30 10.62
N LYS A 84 -6.31 -3.59 10.95
CA LYS A 84 -6.12 -4.08 12.32
C LYS A 84 -4.68 -3.92 12.79
N LEU A 85 -3.70 -4.28 11.95
CA LEU A 85 -2.30 -4.08 12.29
C LEU A 85 -1.98 -2.59 12.45
N ARG A 86 -2.39 -1.76 11.48
CA ARG A 86 -2.19 -0.31 11.52
C ARG A 86 -2.75 0.30 12.81
N SER A 87 -3.99 -0.05 13.17
CA SER A 87 -4.60 0.44 14.41
C SER A 87 -3.85 -0.04 15.65
N CYS A 88 -3.37 -1.28 15.67
CA CYS A 88 -2.56 -1.78 16.79
C CYS A 88 -1.26 -0.99 16.95
N LEU A 89 -0.52 -0.80 15.86
CA LEU A 89 0.74 -0.05 15.85
C LEU A 89 0.53 1.42 16.24
N GLN A 90 -0.54 2.05 15.76
CA GLN A 90 -0.91 3.42 16.18
C GLN A 90 -1.17 3.50 17.69
N ASN A 91 -1.89 2.53 18.25
CA ASN A 91 -2.14 2.47 19.69
C ASN A 91 -0.87 2.24 20.51
N ASP A 92 0.14 1.62 19.93
CA ASP A 92 1.47 1.42 20.54
C ASP A 92 2.42 2.60 20.31
N GLY A 93 1.95 3.68 19.68
CA GLY A 93 2.71 4.92 19.50
C GLY A 93 3.58 4.97 18.25
N PHE A 94 3.40 4.05 17.29
CA PHE A 94 4.11 4.12 16.02
C PHE A 94 3.61 5.29 15.18
N SER A 95 4.55 6.00 14.56
CA SER A 95 4.26 7.03 13.57
C SER A 95 3.85 6.43 12.22
N ASP A 96 3.15 7.20 11.39
CA ASP A 96 2.72 6.75 10.05
C ASP A 96 3.88 6.22 9.17
N PRO A 97 5.08 6.83 9.15
CA PRO A 97 6.23 6.27 8.42
C PRO A 97 6.66 4.90 8.95
N GLN A 98 6.67 4.69 10.27
CA GLN A 98 7.03 3.41 10.88
C GLN A 98 5.98 2.34 10.58
N ILE A 99 4.70 2.70 10.63
CA ILE A 99 3.60 1.79 10.28
C ILE A 99 3.70 1.37 8.81
N ASN A 100 3.91 2.34 7.91
CA ASN A 100 4.05 2.07 6.48
C ASN A 100 5.28 1.20 6.19
N GLY A 101 6.41 1.47 6.85
CA GLY A 101 7.59 0.62 6.79
C GLY A 101 7.31 -0.81 7.24
N THR A 102 6.53 -0.98 8.32
CA THR A 102 6.26 -2.30 8.93
C THR A 102 5.40 -3.13 7.98
N VAL A 103 4.35 -2.51 7.43
CA VAL A 103 3.49 -3.15 6.44
C VAL A 103 4.26 -3.49 5.16
N ALA A 104 5.16 -2.60 4.71
CA ALA A 104 5.99 -2.86 3.54
C ALA A 104 6.94 -4.05 3.76
N GLU A 105 7.59 -4.13 4.93
CA GLU A 105 8.48 -5.24 5.26
C GLU A 105 7.74 -6.58 5.28
N ILE A 106 6.55 -6.64 5.89
CA ILE A 106 5.71 -7.84 5.89
C ILE A 106 5.35 -8.23 4.45
N LYS A 107 4.99 -7.26 3.61
CA LYS A 107 4.63 -7.51 2.20
C LYS A 107 5.81 -8.08 1.41
N GLU A 108 7.01 -7.51 1.56
CA GLU A 108 8.21 -8.01 0.87
C GLU A 108 8.60 -9.42 1.35
N ARG A 109 8.49 -9.68 2.65
CA ARG A 109 8.72 -11.02 3.22
C ARG A 109 7.81 -12.08 2.61
N VAL A 110 6.51 -11.78 2.49
CA VAL A 110 5.54 -12.68 1.88
C VAL A 110 5.83 -12.94 0.40
N LYS A 111 6.23 -11.91 -0.35
CA LYS A 111 6.65 -12.09 -1.75
C LYS A 111 7.83 -13.05 -1.84
N GLY A 112 8.81 -12.93 -0.92
CA GLY A 112 9.94 -13.84 -0.83
C GLY A 112 9.51 -15.30 -0.68
N TYR A 113 8.59 -15.58 0.25
CA TYR A 113 8.06 -16.94 0.44
C TYR A 113 7.31 -17.45 -0.78
N TRP A 114 6.47 -16.61 -1.39
CA TRP A 114 5.71 -17.04 -2.55
C TRP A 114 6.60 -17.34 -3.77
N LEU A 115 7.66 -16.56 -3.99
CA LEU A 115 8.64 -16.85 -5.04
C LEU A 115 9.40 -18.16 -4.78
N GLN A 116 9.70 -18.47 -3.53
CA GLN A 116 10.31 -19.73 -3.14
C GLN A 116 9.37 -20.93 -3.35
N ASP A 117 8.09 -20.78 -3.01
CA ASP A 117 7.08 -21.84 -3.16
C ASP A 117 6.66 -22.07 -4.63
N SER A 118 6.73 -21.05 -5.47
CA SER A 118 6.26 -21.09 -6.88
C SER A 118 7.35 -21.46 -7.89
N GLY A 119 8.63 -21.45 -7.48
CA GLY A 119 9.79 -21.74 -8.31
C GLY A 119 10.38 -23.15 -8.14
N GLY A 120 9.66 -24.08 -7.50
CA GLY A 120 10.06 -25.47 -7.25
C GLY A 120 9.39 -26.49 -8.15
#